data_AF-A0A7K4HCY0-F1
#
_entry.id   AF-A0A7K4HCY0-F1
#
_cell.length_a   1.000
_cell.length_b   1.000
_cell.length_c   1.000
_cell.angle_alpha   90.00
_cell.angle_beta   90.00
_cell.angle_gamma   90.00
#
_symmetry.space_group_name_H-M   'P 1'
#
loop_
_entity.id
_entity.type
_entity.pdbx_description
1 polymer ?
#
loop_
_entity_poly.entity_id
_entity_poly.type
_entity_poly.pdbx_seq_one_letter_code
_entity_poly.pdbx_strand_id
1 'polypeptide(L)'
;AVDVPVIIGCSGNKEKDVEMFKATAAATESEVLMLSAADKATWEEVIPLAVKYDHNCLLWTSLDLNNQIKMNKDALELGLPRNRIVMDPTCATLGYGMEYSFSIYQRMRIAGLLGETDLAYPISGGTTNAWGAREAWMSEKQAPQWGKRAYRGPIWEIINALSLSLVGLDLAMCFHPVAAKHVKDITKQFFAEIPKVMEDKGYYDWVSARIKH
;
A
#
# COMPACT_ATOMS: atom_id res chain seq x y z
N ALA A 1 -5.00 23.01 6.62
CA ALA A 1 -3.82 22.23 6.23
C ALA A 1 -3.44 21.30 7.38
N VAL A 2 -2.76 20.18 7.10
CA VAL A 2 -2.20 19.24 8.10
C VAL A 2 -0.69 19.14 7.87
N ASP A 3 0.08 18.83 8.92
CA ASP A 3 1.56 18.81 8.86
C ASP A 3 2.14 17.42 8.51
N VAL A 4 1.38 16.62 7.77
CA VAL A 4 1.77 15.25 7.39
C VAL A 4 1.58 15.03 5.89
N PRO A 5 2.34 14.10 5.28
CA PRO A 5 2.14 13.74 3.87
C PRO A 5 0.71 13.28 3.59
N VAL A 6 0.19 13.63 2.40
CA VAL A 6 -1.19 13.32 1.99
C VAL A 6 -1.19 12.38 0.78
N ILE A 7 -2.04 11.36 0.86
CA ILE A 7 -2.37 10.44 -0.23
C ILE A 7 -3.79 10.78 -0.70
N ILE A 8 -3.96 11.06 -1.98
CA ILE A 8 -5.26 11.34 -2.59
C ILE A 8 -5.80 10.05 -3.20
N GLY A 9 -6.88 9.53 -2.60
CA GLY A 9 -7.57 8.32 -3.03
C GLY A 9 -8.57 8.54 -4.17
N CYS A 10 -8.69 7.54 -5.05
CA CYS A 10 -9.72 7.45 -6.07
C CYS A 10 -11.12 7.14 -5.50
N SER A 11 -12.15 7.50 -6.26
CA SER A 11 -13.54 7.09 -6.04
C SER A 11 -13.87 5.72 -6.63
N GLY A 12 -13.09 5.27 -7.63
CA GLY A 12 -13.32 4.05 -8.41
C GLY A 12 -14.00 4.31 -9.76
N ASN A 13 -14.51 5.52 -10.00
CA ASN A 13 -15.02 5.94 -11.31
C ASN A 13 -13.86 6.51 -12.15
N LYS A 14 -13.48 5.79 -13.21
CA LYS A 14 -12.27 6.08 -14.00
C LYS A 14 -12.24 7.50 -14.58
N GLU A 15 -13.34 7.96 -15.15
CA GLU A 15 -13.43 9.30 -15.74
C GLU A 15 -13.29 10.38 -14.66
N LYS A 16 -14.02 10.21 -13.54
CA LYS A 16 -14.00 11.17 -12.43
C LYS A 16 -12.68 11.18 -11.67
N ASP A 17 -12.03 10.03 -11.54
CA ASP A 17 -10.73 9.92 -10.89
C ASP A 17 -9.67 10.67 -11.69
N VAL A 18 -9.68 10.54 -13.03
CA VAL A 18 -8.77 11.29 -13.91
C VAL A 18 -9.06 12.80 -13.88
N GLU A 19 -10.33 13.21 -13.95
CA GLU A 19 -10.72 14.63 -13.81
C GLU A 19 -10.23 15.22 -12.48
N MET A 20 -10.43 14.47 -11.39
CA MET A 20 -10.00 14.86 -10.06
C MET A 20 -8.48 14.99 -9.97
N PHE A 21 -7.70 14.04 -10.50
CA PHE A 21 -6.24 14.14 -10.51
C PHE A 21 -5.72 15.29 -11.37
N LYS A 22 -6.34 15.58 -12.52
CA LYS A 22 -5.98 16.74 -13.36
C LYS A 22 -6.08 18.05 -12.58
N ALA A 23 -7.14 18.22 -11.79
CA ALA A 23 -7.35 19.40 -10.98
C ALA A 23 -6.46 19.44 -9.72
N THR A 24 -6.41 18.33 -8.97
CA THR A 24 -5.71 18.28 -7.68
C THR A 24 -4.19 18.32 -7.84
N ALA A 25 -3.62 17.61 -8.81
CA ALA A 25 -2.17 17.63 -9.02
C ALA A 25 -1.66 19.04 -9.37
N ALA A 26 -2.37 19.75 -10.26
CA ALA A 26 -2.04 21.14 -10.59
C ALA A 26 -2.17 22.09 -9.39
N ALA A 27 -3.19 21.91 -8.56
CA ALA A 27 -3.43 22.76 -7.40
C ALA A 27 -2.46 22.49 -6.23
N THR A 28 -1.72 21.36 -6.26
CA THR A 28 -0.88 20.90 -5.15
C THR A 28 0.57 20.65 -5.53
N GLU A 29 1.04 21.22 -6.65
CA GLU A 29 2.40 21.06 -7.18
C GLU A 29 3.50 21.29 -6.12
N SER A 30 3.32 22.27 -5.21
CA SER A 30 4.29 22.58 -4.16
C SER A 30 4.32 21.60 -2.97
N GLU A 31 3.36 20.68 -2.88
CA GLU A 31 3.15 19.81 -1.71
C GLU A 31 3.65 18.37 -1.91
N VAL A 32 3.95 17.96 -3.16
CA VAL A 32 4.44 16.62 -3.51
C VAL A 32 3.59 15.50 -2.87
N LEU A 33 2.40 15.27 -3.43
CA LEU A 33 1.44 14.30 -2.91
C LEU A 33 1.65 12.89 -3.47
N MET A 34 0.83 11.93 -3.04
CA MET A 34 0.69 10.62 -3.70
C MET A 34 -0.66 10.51 -4.39
N LEU A 35 -0.65 10.28 -5.70
CA LEU A 35 -1.84 9.98 -6.49
C LEU A 35 -2.15 8.48 -6.37
N SER A 36 -3.21 8.13 -5.63
CA SER A 36 -3.60 6.74 -5.33
C SER A 36 -4.97 6.44 -5.94
N ALA A 37 -5.09 5.88 -7.14
CA ALA A 37 -4.05 5.13 -7.86
C ALA A 37 -4.18 5.28 -9.37
N ALA A 38 -3.06 5.07 -10.06
CA ALA A 38 -3.06 4.67 -11.46
C ALA A 38 -3.33 3.16 -11.55
N ASP A 39 -4.31 2.76 -12.35
CA ASP A 39 -4.59 1.35 -12.66
C ASP A 39 -4.52 1.09 -14.16
N LYS A 40 -4.76 -0.18 -14.57
CA LYS A 40 -4.71 -0.61 -15.97
C LYS A 40 -5.51 0.25 -16.95
N ALA A 41 -6.61 0.87 -16.52
CA ALA A 41 -7.47 1.70 -17.36
C ALA A 41 -7.07 3.19 -17.36
N THR A 42 -6.36 3.67 -16.34
CA THR A 42 -6.11 5.12 -16.14
C THR A 42 -4.64 5.51 -16.14
N TRP A 43 -3.70 4.55 -16.08
CA TRP A 43 -2.28 4.82 -15.89
C TRP A 43 -1.67 5.75 -16.96
N GLU A 44 -2.06 5.61 -18.22
CA GLU A 44 -1.57 6.46 -19.33
C GLU A 44 -1.95 7.94 -19.14
N GLU A 45 -3.01 8.25 -18.39
CA GLU A 45 -3.43 9.62 -18.09
C GLU A 45 -2.93 10.10 -16.72
N VAL A 46 -2.91 9.23 -15.70
CA VAL A 46 -2.56 9.61 -14.33
C VAL A 46 -1.05 9.76 -14.14
N ILE A 47 -0.23 8.88 -14.74
CA ILE A 47 1.23 8.92 -14.56
C ILE A 47 1.83 10.21 -15.14
N PRO A 48 1.46 10.69 -16.35
CA PRO A 48 1.98 11.96 -16.85
C PRO A 48 1.65 13.17 -15.97
N LEU A 49 0.54 13.14 -15.22
CA LEU A 49 0.23 14.17 -14.24
C LEU A 49 1.22 14.14 -13.07
N ALA A 50 1.52 12.94 -12.56
CA ALA A 50 2.53 12.77 -11.51
C ALA A 50 3.92 13.22 -11.97
N VAL A 51 4.30 12.95 -13.21
CA VAL A 51 5.55 13.45 -13.82
C VAL A 51 5.55 14.97 -13.91
N LYS A 52 4.49 15.55 -14.46
CA LYS A 52 4.40 17.00 -14.72
C LYS A 52 4.46 17.83 -13.44
N TYR A 53 3.80 17.39 -12.37
CA TYR A 53 3.67 18.13 -11.11
C TYR A 53 4.51 17.53 -9.97
N ASP A 54 5.49 16.68 -10.32
CA ASP A 54 6.43 16.03 -9.37
C ASP A 54 5.75 15.35 -8.17
N HIS A 55 4.68 14.60 -8.43
CA HIS A 55 4.00 13.80 -7.42
C HIS A 55 4.45 12.34 -7.43
N ASN A 56 4.23 11.67 -6.31
CA ASN A 56 4.33 10.21 -6.25
C ASN A 56 3.08 9.59 -6.90
N CYS A 57 3.23 8.40 -7.46
CA CYS A 57 2.11 7.65 -8.03
C CYS A 57 2.09 6.23 -7.45
N LEU A 58 0.92 5.83 -6.97
CA LEU A 58 0.67 4.47 -6.54
C LEU A 58 0.09 3.69 -7.72
N LEU A 59 0.77 2.59 -8.05
CA LEU A 59 0.50 1.73 -9.21
C LEU A 59 -0.27 0.49 -8.75
N TRP A 60 -1.57 0.47 -9.00
CA TRP A 60 -2.49 -0.57 -8.51
C TRP A 60 -2.70 -1.72 -9.51
N THR A 61 -2.48 -2.96 -9.05
CA THR A 61 -2.81 -4.19 -9.81
C THR A 61 -3.61 -5.18 -8.97
N SER A 62 -4.30 -6.11 -9.64
CA SER A 62 -5.13 -7.14 -8.99
C SER A 62 -4.37 -8.45 -8.81
N LEU A 63 -3.53 -8.54 -7.78
CA LEU A 63 -2.84 -9.77 -7.35
C LEU A 63 -2.06 -10.50 -8.46
N ASP A 64 -1.50 -9.77 -9.41
CA ASP A 64 -0.76 -10.35 -10.53
C ASP A 64 0.63 -9.71 -10.68
N LEU A 65 1.65 -10.54 -10.48
CA LEU A 65 3.05 -10.13 -10.49
C LEU A 65 3.51 -9.65 -11.87
N ASN A 66 3.03 -10.27 -12.94
CA ASN A 66 3.45 -9.92 -14.30
C ASN A 66 2.83 -8.58 -14.73
N ASN A 67 1.57 -8.34 -14.37
CA ASN A 67 0.91 -7.06 -14.57
C ASN A 67 1.60 -5.96 -13.76
N GLN A 68 2.04 -6.23 -12.54
CA GLN A 68 2.79 -5.26 -11.75
C GLN A 68 4.13 -4.92 -12.40
N ILE A 69 4.92 -5.91 -12.83
CA ILE A 69 6.17 -5.68 -13.59
C ILE A 69 5.90 -4.83 -14.81
N LYS A 70 4.89 -5.19 -15.62
CA LYS A 70 4.55 -4.45 -16.83
C LYS A 70 4.21 -2.99 -16.50
N MET A 71 3.33 -2.75 -15.54
CA MET A 71 2.90 -1.39 -15.22
C MET A 71 4.03 -0.54 -14.61
N ASN A 72 4.94 -1.16 -13.85
CA ASN A 72 6.12 -0.46 -13.34
C ASN A 72 7.08 -0.08 -14.47
N LYS A 73 7.28 -0.94 -15.48
CA LYS A 73 8.06 -0.60 -16.69
C LYS A 73 7.40 0.53 -17.47
N ASP A 74 6.11 0.39 -17.74
CA ASP A 74 5.36 1.40 -18.48
C ASP A 74 5.41 2.77 -17.77
N ALA A 75 5.37 2.79 -16.43
CA ALA A 75 5.52 4.01 -15.64
C ALA A 75 6.89 4.70 -15.83
N LEU A 76 7.97 3.90 -15.86
CA LEU A 76 9.32 4.41 -16.14
C LEU A 76 9.44 4.93 -17.58
N GLU A 77 8.84 4.25 -18.55
CA GLU A 77 8.81 4.68 -19.96
C GLU A 77 8.05 6.00 -20.15
N LEU A 78 6.99 6.22 -19.38
CA LEU A 78 6.28 7.50 -19.30
C LEU A 78 7.04 8.60 -18.53
N GLY A 79 8.24 8.28 -18.00
CA GLY A 79 9.12 9.24 -17.36
C GLY A 79 8.92 9.42 -15.86
N LEU A 80 8.12 8.58 -15.20
CA LEU A 80 7.98 8.63 -13.74
C LEU A 80 9.29 8.20 -13.08
N PRO A 81 9.93 9.06 -12.26
CA PRO A 81 11.16 8.68 -11.58
C PRO A 81 10.95 7.47 -10.68
N ARG A 82 11.95 6.60 -10.60
CA ARG A 82 11.88 5.36 -9.80
C ARG A 82 11.52 5.61 -8.32
N ASN A 83 12.01 6.71 -7.75
CA ASN A 83 11.74 7.14 -6.38
C ASN A 83 10.34 7.78 -6.17
N ARG A 84 9.52 7.87 -7.22
CA ARG A 84 8.14 8.35 -7.17
C ARG A 84 7.10 7.22 -7.26
N ILE A 85 7.52 5.94 -7.27
CA ILE A 85 6.65 4.78 -7.45
C ILE A 85 6.40 4.05 -6.13
N VAL A 86 5.13 3.74 -5.87
CA VAL A 86 4.68 2.78 -4.85
C VAL A 86 3.77 1.75 -5.52
N MET A 87 3.93 0.46 -5.22
CA MET A 87 3.06 -0.59 -5.76
C MET A 87 1.87 -0.84 -4.84
N ASP A 88 0.71 -1.16 -5.38
CA ASP A 88 -0.38 -1.79 -4.63
C ASP A 88 -0.90 -3.01 -5.40
N PRO A 89 -0.44 -4.22 -5.08
CA PRO A 89 -0.87 -5.43 -5.77
C PRO A 89 -2.21 -5.96 -5.23
N THR A 90 -3.02 -5.13 -4.57
CA THR A 90 -4.27 -5.44 -3.87
C THR A 90 -4.07 -6.17 -2.54
N CYS A 91 -4.72 -5.64 -1.50
CA CYS A 91 -4.85 -6.25 -0.18
C CYS A 91 -6.20 -6.95 -0.02
N ALA A 92 -6.25 -8.27 -0.15
CA ALA A 92 -7.38 -9.09 0.26
C ALA A 92 -7.36 -9.28 1.79
N THR A 93 -8.54 -9.49 2.39
CA THR A 93 -8.70 -9.52 3.84
C THR A 93 -8.75 -10.94 4.42
N LEU A 94 -8.51 -11.05 5.73
CA LEU A 94 -8.59 -12.30 6.50
C LEU A 94 -9.95 -12.98 6.25
N GLY A 95 -9.89 -14.26 5.86
CA GLY A 95 -11.07 -15.07 5.53
C GLY A 95 -11.62 -14.87 4.10
N TYR A 96 -11.08 -13.90 3.35
CA TYR A 96 -11.53 -13.55 2.00
C TYR A 96 -10.33 -13.33 1.05
N GLY A 97 -9.39 -14.28 1.04
CA GLY A 97 -8.28 -14.30 0.08
C GLY A 97 -6.96 -13.68 0.54
N MET A 98 -6.80 -13.38 1.84
CA MET A 98 -5.55 -12.88 2.42
C MET A 98 -4.32 -13.72 2.03
N GLU A 99 -4.47 -15.05 1.96
CA GLU A 99 -3.41 -15.99 1.58
C GLU A 99 -2.83 -15.72 0.18
N TYR A 100 -3.66 -15.21 -0.75
CA TYR A 100 -3.21 -14.79 -2.07
C TYR A 100 -2.40 -13.50 -1.98
N SER A 101 -2.89 -12.47 -1.27
CA SER A 101 -2.11 -11.25 -1.00
C SER A 101 -0.80 -11.57 -0.30
N PHE A 102 -0.83 -12.40 0.73
CA PHE A 102 0.36 -12.78 1.50
C PHE A 102 1.43 -13.38 0.59
N SER A 103 1.03 -14.34 -0.26
CA SER A 103 1.94 -14.99 -1.20
C SER A 103 2.47 -14.04 -2.28
N ILE A 104 1.63 -13.14 -2.82
CA ILE A 104 2.03 -12.17 -3.83
C ILE A 104 3.02 -11.14 -3.25
N TYR A 105 2.74 -10.59 -2.07
CA TYR A 105 3.60 -9.64 -1.38
C TYR A 105 4.98 -10.28 -1.11
N GLN A 106 4.98 -11.50 -0.56
CA GLN A 106 6.21 -12.24 -0.30
C GLN A 106 7.02 -12.46 -1.58
N ARG A 107 6.37 -12.90 -2.66
CA ARG A 107 7.05 -13.14 -3.95
C ARG A 107 7.63 -11.86 -4.54
N MET A 108 6.90 -10.75 -4.48
CA MET A 108 7.38 -9.44 -4.96
C MET A 108 8.58 -8.96 -4.14
N ARG A 109 8.50 -9.01 -2.80
CA ARG A 109 9.60 -8.63 -1.92
C ARG A 109 10.84 -9.48 -2.17
N ILE A 110 10.70 -10.80 -2.26
CA ILE A 110 11.83 -11.71 -2.50
C ILE A 110 12.42 -11.47 -3.90
N ALA A 111 11.59 -11.32 -4.94
CA ALA A 111 12.07 -11.05 -6.29
C ALA A 111 12.90 -9.76 -6.34
N GLY A 112 12.42 -8.67 -5.72
CA GLY A 112 13.16 -7.42 -5.62
C GLY A 112 14.53 -7.58 -4.96
N LEU A 113 14.58 -8.26 -3.80
CA LEU A 113 15.83 -8.56 -3.09
C LEU A 113 16.82 -9.44 -3.88
N LEU A 114 16.29 -10.28 -4.77
CA LEU A 114 17.07 -11.16 -5.66
C LEU A 114 17.46 -10.50 -6.99
N GLY A 115 17.16 -9.21 -7.16
CA GLY A 115 17.61 -8.40 -8.29
C GLY A 115 16.56 -8.10 -9.36
N GLU A 116 15.29 -8.48 -9.16
CA GLU A 116 14.19 -8.03 -10.04
C GLU A 116 13.87 -6.56 -9.74
N THR A 117 14.57 -5.65 -10.42
CA THR A 117 14.45 -4.21 -10.17
C THR A 117 13.05 -3.70 -10.49
N ASP A 118 12.27 -4.36 -11.34
CA ASP A 118 10.90 -3.93 -11.64
C ASP A 118 9.92 -4.28 -10.51
N LEU A 119 10.35 -5.00 -9.47
CA LEU A 119 9.57 -5.27 -8.26
C LEU A 119 10.21 -4.69 -6.99
N ALA A 120 11.37 -4.05 -7.10
CA ALA A 120 12.05 -3.41 -5.99
C ALA A 120 11.51 -1.99 -5.73
N TYR A 121 10.24 -1.91 -5.31
CA TYR A 121 9.53 -0.68 -4.93
C TYR A 121 8.74 -0.90 -3.62
N PRO A 122 8.51 0.14 -2.80
CA PRO A 122 7.64 0.03 -1.64
C PRO A 122 6.25 -0.50 -1.99
N ILE A 123 5.69 -1.34 -1.13
CA ILE A 123 4.36 -1.93 -1.30
C ILE A 123 3.38 -1.26 -0.34
N SER A 124 2.31 -0.68 -0.89
CA SER A 124 1.13 -0.21 -0.18
C SER A 124 0.03 -1.26 -0.18
N GLY A 125 -0.85 -1.20 0.80
CA GLY A 125 -2.01 -2.06 0.90
C GLY A 125 -3.16 -1.43 1.66
N GLY A 126 -4.35 -1.50 1.06
CA GLY A 126 -5.62 -1.14 1.67
C GLY A 126 -6.04 -2.10 2.78
N THR A 127 -5.41 -2.02 3.95
CA THR A 127 -5.77 -2.86 5.11
C THR A 127 -7.21 -2.62 5.57
N THR A 128 -7.75 -1.45 5.23
CA THR A 128 -9.17 -1.07 5.32
C THR A 128 -10.13 -2.08 4.69
N ASN A 129 -9.69 -2.87 3.71
CA ASN A 129 -10.48 -3.96 3.11
C ASN A 129 -10.93 -5.00 4.15
N ALA A 130 -10.32 -5.01 5.34
CA ALA A 130 -10.83 -5.69 6.52
C ALA A 130 -12.31 -5.41 6.81
N TRP A 131 -12.75 -4.18 6.57
CA TRP A 131 -14.13 -3.76 6.79
C TRP A 131 -15.11 -4.21 5.70
N GLY A 132 -14.64 -4.90 4.65
CA GLY A 132 -15.51 -5.63 3.72
C GLY A 132 -15.97 -6.99 4.28
N ALA A 133 -15.20 -7.59 5.19
CA ALA A 133 -15.53 -8.87 5.82
C ALA A 133 -16.74 -8.73 6.74
N ARG A 134 -17.71 -9.64 6.64
CA ARG A 134 -18.94 -9.61 7.46
C ARG A 134 -18.62 -9.66 8.95
N GLU A 135 -17.58 -10.39 9.30
CA GLU A 135 -17.04 -10.57 10.63
C GLU A 135 -16.49 -9.27 11.22
N ALA A 136 -16.16 -8.26 10.41
CA ALA A 136 -15.70 -6.96 10.88
C ALA A 136 -16.87 -5.99 11.16
N TRP A 137 -17.90 -5.96 10.30
CA TRP A 137 -18.95 -4.93 10.37
C TRP A 137 -20.33 -5.41 10.85
N MET A 138 -20.63 -6.72 10.77
CA MET A 138 -21.94 -7.24 11.15
C MET A 138 -22.18 -7.08 12.66
N SER A 139 -23.38 -6.60 13.01
CA SER A 139 -23.78 -6.40 14.40
C SER A 139 -23.95 -7.74 15.12
N GLU A 140 -23.56 -7.77 16.38
CA GLU A 140 -23.84 -8.86 17.33
C GLU A 140 -25.34 -9.16 17.49
N LYS A 141 -26.25 -8.26 17.09
CA LYS A 141 -27.69 -8.55 17.05
C LYS A 141 -28.04 -9.58 15.96
N GLN A 142 -27.31 -9.57 14.86
CA GLN A 142 -27.50 -10.51 13.74
C GLN A 142 -26.65 -11.78 13.91
N ALA A 143 -25.46 -11.65 14.49
CA ALA A 143 -24.54 -12.76 14.75
C ALA A 143 -24.05 -12.73 16.21
N PRO A 144 -24.88 -13.09 17.19
CA PRO A 144 -24.55 -13.02 18.62
C PRO A 144 -23.34 -13.90 19.00
N GLN A 145 -23.16 -15.03 18.31
CA GLN A 145 -22.07 -15.96 18.51
C GLN A 145 -20.68 -15.40 18.17
N TRP A 146 -20.60 -14.33 17.38
CA TRP A 146 -19.32 -13.68 17.04
C TRP A 146 -18.89 -12.64 18.08
N GLY A 147 -19.73 -12.36 19.08
CA GLY A 147 -19.44 -11.33 20.08
C GLY A 147 -19.47 -9.91 19.51
N LYS A 148 -19.04 -8.95 20.34
CA LYS A 148 -19.24 -7.51 20.08
C LYS A 148 -18.44 -7.04 18.86
N ARG A 149 -19.13 -6.35 17.94
CA ARG A 149 -18.52 -5.73 16.75
C ARG A 149 -17.38 -4.78 17.10
N ALA A 150 -17.52 -4.03 18.19
CA ALA A 150 -16.54 -3.05 18.65
C ALA A 150 -15.13 -3.63 18.88
N TYR A 151 -15.01 -4.93 19.15
CA TYR A 151 -13.72 -5.62 19.26
C TYR A 151 -13.33 -6.26 17.93
N ARG A 152 -14.27 -6.96 17.27
CA ARG A 152 -13.98 -7.70 16.03
C ARG A 152 -13.48 -6.82 14.90
N GLY A 153 -14.15 -5.70 14.62
CA GLY A 153 -13.81 -4.84 13.49
C GLY A 153 -12.35 -4.37 13.53
N PRO A 154 -11.92 -3.70 14.60
CA PRO A 154 -10.52 -3.28 14.75
C PRO A 154 -9.54 -4.45 14.74
N ILE A 155 -9.88 -5.59 15.37
CA ILE A 155 -9.01 -6.79 15.38
C ILE A 155 -8.80 -7.31 13.95
N TRP A 156 -9.85 -7.34 13.11
CA TRP A 156 -9.75 -7.80 11.73
C TRP A 156 -8.76 -6.95 10.93
N GLU A 157 -8.82 -5.63 11.10
CA GLU A 157 -7.90 -4.69 10.46
C GLU A 157 -6.46 -4.82 11.00
N ILE A 158 -6.29 -4.98 12.32
CA ILE A 158 -4.98 -5.23 12.94
C ILE A 158 -4.34 -6.50 12.37
N ILE A 159 -5.09 -7.61 12.32
CA ILE A 159 -4.57 -8.89 11.80
C ILE A 159 -4.21 -8.76 10.33
N ASN A 160 -5.01 -8.02 9.54
CA ASN A 160 -4.74 -7.81 8.12
C ASN A 160 -3.44 -7.04 7.90
N ALA A 161 -3.28 -5.92 8.59
CA ALA A 161 -2.07 -5.09 8.51
C ALA A 161 -0.83 -5.83 8.98
N LEU A 162 -0.87 -6.49 10.15
CA LEU A 162 0.28 -7.19 10.70
C LEU A 162 0.69 -8.40 9.84
N SER A 163 -0.28 -9.20 9.38
CA SER A 163 0.00 -10.37 8.53
C SER A 163 0.73 -9.98 7.24
N LEU A 164 0.30 -8.90 6.58
CA LEU A 164 0.94 -8.44 5.35
C LEU A 164 2.26 -7.69 5.61
N SER A 165 2.42 -7.07 6.78
CA SER A 165 3.70 -6.46 7.19
C SER A 165 4.83 -7.50 7.28
N LEU A 166 4.51 -8.74 7.68
CA LEU A 166 5.48 -9.85 7.70
C LEU A 166 6.05 -10.20 6.33
N VAL A 167 5.34 -9.87 5.25
CA VAL A 167 5.71 -10.23 3.87
C VAL A 167 5.98 -9.03 2.97
N GLY A 168 6.19 -7.85 3.56
CA GLY A 168 6.70 -6.68 2.84
C GLY A 168 5.68 -5.58 2.56
N LEU A 169 4.57 -5.49 3.31
CA LEU A 169 3.74 -4.28 3.33
C LEU A 169 4.53 -3.13 3.99
N ASP A 170 4.85 -2.10 3.22
CA ASP A 170 5.60 -0.91 3.66
C ASP A 170 4.66 0.23 4.07
N LEU A 171 3.51 0.36 3.40
CA LEU A 171 2.52 1.42 3.63
C LEU A 171 1.12 0.83 3.88
N ALA A 172 0.72 0.74 5.15
CA ALA A 172 -0.60 0.28 5.53
C ALA A 172 -1.62 1.43 5.51
N MET A 173 -2.58 1.39 4.59
CA MET A 173 -3.72 2.29 4.61
C MET A 173 -4.77 1.74 5.58
N CYS A 174 -4.89 2.38 6.74
CA CYS A 174 -5.81 2.00 7.82
C CYS A 174 -6.99 2.98 7.92
N PHE A 175 -8.11 2.51 8.44
CA PHE A 175 -9.36 3.23 8.63
C PHE A 175 -9.65 3.45 10.13
N HIS A 176 -9.64 2.38 10.94
CA HIS A 176 -10.08 2.49 12.33
C HIS A 176 -8.93 3.00 13.24
N PRO A 177 -9.12 4.08 14.01
CA PRO A 177 -8.04 4.69 14.79
C PRO A 177 -7.45 3.75 15.85
N VAL A 178 -8.28 2.90 16.47
CA VAL A 178 -7.81 1.87 17.42
C VAL A 178 -6.93 0.83 16.71
N ALA A 179 -7.27 0.44 15.48
CA ALA A 179 -6.47 -0.50 14.71
C ALA A 179 -5.12 0.12 14.35
N ALA A 180 -5.13 1.34 13.79
CA ALA A 180 -3.91 2.08 13.45
C ALA A 180 -2.98 2.28 14.67
N LYS A 181 -3.54 2.62 15.84
CA LYS A 181 -2.78 2.72 17.10
C LYS A 181 -2.09 1.40 17.44
N HIS A 182 -2.83 0.29 17.43
CA HIS A 182 -2.27 -1.00 17.84
C HIS A 182 -1.27 -1.56 16.84
N VAL A 183 -1.48 -1.37 15.54
CA VAL A 183 -0.47 -1.72 14.52
C VAL A 183 0.82 -0.96 14.81
N LYS A 184 0.75 0.37 15.04
CA LYS A 184 1.93 1.19 15.37
C LYS A 184 2.62 0.74 16.66
N ASP A 185 1.85 0.45 17.71
CA ASP A 185 2.40 0.02 19.00
C ASP A 185 3.10 -1.33 18.90
N ILE A 186 2.51 -2.31 18.19
CA ILE A 186 3.07 -3.64 17.98
C ILE A 186 4.32 -3.57 17.09
N THR A 187 4.26 -2.82 15.98
CA THR A 187 5.45 -2.57 15.14
C THR A 187 6.57 -1.98 15.97
N LYS A 188 6.30 -0.97 16.80
CA LYS A 188 7.32 -0.39 17.70
C LYS A 188 7.94 -1.43 18.64
N GLN A 189 7.17 -2.40 19.13
CA GLN A 189 7.69 -3.48 19.97
C GLN A 189 8.64 -4.41 19.20
N PHE A 190 8.36 -4.74 17.93
CA PHE A 190 9.26 -5.58 17.11
C PHE A 190 10.64 -4.96 16.93
N PHE A 191 10.73 -3.63 16.89
CA PHE A 191 11.98 -2.90 16.69
C PHE A 191 12.62 -2.41 18.00
N ALA A 192 11.99 -2.63 19.17
CA ALA A 192 12.41 -2.03 20.44
C ALA A 192 13.82 -2.46 20.89
N GLU A 193 14.20 -3.70 20.63
CA GLU A 193 15.49 -4.28 21.03
C GLU A 193 16.56 -4.15 19.94
N ILE A 194 16.25 -3.55 18.78
CA ILE A 194 17.25 -3.39 17.71
C ILE A 194 18.25 -2.30 18.14
N PRO A 195 19.55 -2.61 18.22
CA PRO A 195 20.56 -1.62 18.58
C PRO A 195 20.60 -0.50 17.54
N LYS A 196 20.71 0.77 17.97
CA LYS A 196 20.78 1.94 17.07
C LYS A 196 21.89 1.86 16.03
N VAL A 197 23.02 1.21 16.35
CA VAL A 197 24.14 0.97 15.40
C VAL A 197 23.72 0.16 14.16
N MET A 198 22.57 -0.53 14.21
CA MET A 198 22.02 -1.18 13.03
C MET A 198 21.46 -0.18 12.02
N GLU A 199 21.03 1.02 12.42
CA GLU A 199 20.57 2.06 11.50
C GLU A 199 21.67 2.42 10.48
N ASP A 200 22.94 2.43 10.91
CA ASP A 200 24.11 2.67 10.05
C ASP A 200 24.30 1.60 8.97
N LYS A 201 23.66 0.42 9.12
CA LYS A 201 23.66 -0.65 8.11
C LYS A 201 22.61 -0.44 7.02
N GLY A 202 21.70 0.52 7.18
CA GLY A 202 20.65 0.80 6.20
C GLY A 202 19.72 -0.39 5.96
N TYR A 203 19.46 -1.23 6.97
CA TYR A 203 18.66 -2.46 6.80
C TYR A 203 17.21 -2.20 6.33
N TYR A 204 16.73 -0.96 6.46
CA TYR A 204 15.43 -0.51 5.97
C TYR A 204 15.44 -0.12 4.48
N ASP A 205 16.61 0.11 3.86
CA ASP A 205 16.75 0.41 2.44
C ASP A 205 16.78 -0.87 1.58
N TRP A 206 15.71 -1.65 1.71
CA TRP A 206 15.62 -2.93 1.02
C TRP A 206 15.43 -2.77 -0.51
N VAL A 207 14.90 -1.62 -0.95
CA VAL A 207 14.64 -1.30 -2.36
C VAL A 207 15.95 -1.27 -3.16
N SER A 208 17.03 -0.78 -2.56
CA SER A 208 18.36 -0.78 -3.17
C SER A 208 19.19 -2.03 -2.82
N ALA A 209 18.74 -2.84 -1.86
CA ALA A 209 19.46 -4.01 -1.40
C ALA A 209 19.55 -5.11 -2.47
N ARG A 210 20.75 -5.69 -2.61
CA ARG A 210 21.00 -6.85 -3.46
C ARG A 210 21.61 -7.96 -2.62
N ILE A 211 20.81 -8.99 -2.35
CA ILE A 211 21.25 -10.14 -1.54
C ILE A 211 22.01 -11.16 -2.41
N LYS A 212 21.84 -11.09 -3.73
CA LYS A 212 22.57 -11.93 -4.69
C LYS A 212 23.86 -11.23 -5.09
N HIS A 213 25.00 -11.85 -4.75
CA HIS A 213 26.33 -11.49 -5.24
C HIS A 213 26.46 -11.76 -6.75
#